data_AF-A0A9X2YM36-F1
#
_entry.id   AF-A0A9X2YM36-F1
#
_cell.length_a   1.000
_cell.length_b   1.000
_cell.length_c   1.000
_cell.angle_alpha   90.00
_cell.angle_beta   90.00
_cell.angle_gamma   90.00
#
_symmetry.space_group_name_H-M   'P 1'
#
loop_
_entity.id
_entity.type
_entity.pdbx_description
1 polymer ?
#
loop_
_entity_poly.entity_id
_entity_poly.type
_entity_poly.pdbx_seq_one_letter_code
_entity_poly.pdbx_strand_id
1 'polypeptide(L)'
;MLRLALRVVIVAAVVAAVVIVELSSRSGVLWRLITFTYQANLLAAVFYLCTLVSPRADARAGLRGAVVVYVVVAGLVWNLVLTDHSMGYTPANFLLHVAVPVLVVAEWLLARRSGIRWWQPLLWLGYPAVYVVVALAVLNHAGRRAPYYFLDPQSVGLPTVAANIALLAAVFLAFGYGVMALGRTSAPPRLRSG
;
A
#
# COMPACT_ATOMS: atom_id res chain seq x y z
N MET A 1 -23.20 8.90 3.80
CA MET A 1 -22.87 8.37 5.13
C MET A 1 -21.92 7.17 5.08
N LEU A 2 -22.18 6.14 4.25
CA LEU A 2 -21.31 4.95 4.13
C LEU A 2 -19.82 5.24 3.84
N ARG A 3 -19.51 6.08 2.83
CA ARG A 3 -18.11 6.44 2.52
C ARG A 3 -17.39 7.11 3.69
N LEU A 4 -18.09 7.96 4.45
CA LEU A 4 -17.54 8.62 5.62
C LEU A 4 -17.18 7.59 6.70
N ALA A 5 -18.10 6.67 6.98
CA ALA A 5 -17.88 5.58 7.92
C ALA A 5 -16.67 4.73 7.53
N LEU A 6 -16.54 4.33 6.25
CA LEU A 6 -15.39 3.58 5.76
C LEU A 6 -14.06 4.29 6.03
N ARG A 7 -13.98 5.60 5.74
CA ARG A 7 -12.75 6.39 5.97
C ARG A 7 -12.38 6.45 7.46
N VAL A 8 -13.37 6.66 8.32
CA VAL A 8 -13.16 6.67 9.77
C VAL A 8 -12.67 5.29 10.25
N VAL A 9 -13.29 4.21 9.77
CA VAL A 9 -12.89 2.84 10.11
C VAL A 9 -11.50 2.51 9.59
N ILE A 10 -11.12 2.95 8.39
CA ILE A 10 -9.75 2.77 7.86
C ILE A 10 -8.73 3.45 8.79
N VAL A 11 -8.95 4.73 9.12
CA VAL A 11 -8.05 5.47 10.01
C VAL A 11 -7.97 4.80 11.39
N ALA A 12 -9.12 4.43 11.96
CA ALA A 12 -9.18 3.76 13.26
C ALA A 12 -8.47 2.40 13.25
N ALA A 13 -8.62 1.61 12.18
CA ALA A 13 -7.95 0.31 12.04
C ALA A 13 -6.42 0.45 11.99
N VAL A 14 -5.91 1.44 11.25
CA VAL A 14 -4.45 1.70 11.19
C VAL A 14 -3.93 2.18 12.55
N VAL A 15 -4.63 3.11 13.19
CA VAL A 15 -4.25 3.60 14.52
C VAL A 15 -4.27 2.48 15.56
N ALA A 16 -5.33 1.66 15.58
CA ALA A 16 -5.44 0.52 16.46
C ALA A 16 -4.29 -0.47 16.24
N ALA A 17 -3.95 -0.80 14.99
CA ALA A 17 -2.83 -1.69 14.70
C ALA A 17 -1.49 -1.13 15.21
N VAL A 18 -1.24 0.17 15.03
CA VAL A 18 -0.02 0.83 15.52
C VAL A 18 0.04 0.82 17.06
N VAL A 19 -1.06 1.13 17.73
CA VAL A 19 -1.15 1.09 19.20
C VAL A 19 -0.94 -0.33 19.72
N ILE A 20 -1.60 -1.32 19.13
CA ILE A 20 -1.44 -2.73 19.50
C ILE A 20 0.04 -3.14 19.39
N VAL A 21 0.72 -2.73 18.31
CA VAL A 21 2.14 -3.02 18.12
C VAL A 21 3.00 -2.34 19.18
N GLU A 22 2.78 -1.07 19.47
CA GLU A 22 3.57 -0.35 20.47
C GLU A 22 3.45 -1.00 21.85
N LEU A 23 2.23 -1.43 22.21
CA LEU A 23 1.96 -2.05 23.51
C LEU A 23 2.41 -3.52 23.59
N SER A 24 2.57 -4.22 22.46
CA SER A 24 2.89 -5.67 22.44
C SER A 24 4.30 -6.01 21.95
N SER A 25 4.98 -5.11 21.24
CA SER A 25 6.24 -5.40 20.55
C SER A 25 7.43 -4.93 21.37
N ARG A 26 8.32 -5.85 21.77
CA ARG A 26 9.56 -5.52 22.51
C ARG A 26 10.50 -4.56 21.75
N SER A 27 10.44 -4.57 20.43
CA SER A 27 11.25 -3.73 19.53
C SER A 27 10.61 -2.36 19.21
N GLY A 28 9.41 -2.08 19.73
CA GLY A 28 8.64 -0.85 19.44
C GLY A 28 8.10 -0.74 18.01
N VAL A 29 7.26 0.27 17.77
CA VAL A 29 6.70 0.62 16.44
C VAL A 29 7.76 1.11 15.48
N LEU A 30 8.79 1.82 15.97
CA LEU A 30 9.83 2.44 15.14
C LEU A 30 10.52 1.42 14.21
N TRP A 31 10.79 0.21 14.70
CA TRP A 31 11.35 -0.84 13.86
C TRP A 31 10.39 -1.30 12.76
N ARG A 32 9.08 -1.33 13.04
CA ARG A 32 8.06 -1.74 12.06
C ARG A 32 7.83 -0.68 10.99
N LEU A 33 8.05 0.60 11.29
CA LEU A 33 7.94 1.71 10.31
C LEU A 33 8.94 1.59 9.17
N ILE A 34 9.99 0.80 9.33
CA ILE A 34 10.95 0.51 8.27
C ILE A 34 10.30 -0.39 7.20
N THR A 35 9.25 -1.15 7.53
CA THR A 35 8.58 -2.03 6.57
C THR A 35 7.61 -1.27 5.66
N PHE A 36 7.56 -1.68 4.39
CA PHE A 36 6.71 -1.06 3.38
C PHE A 36 5.24 -1.07 3.78
N THR A 37 4.76 -2.16 4.40
CA THR A 37 3.35 -2.30 4.75
C THR A 37 2.90 -1.27 5.79
N TYR A 38 3.73 -0.99 6.80
CA TYR A 38 3.41 0.05 7.79
C TYR A 38 3.42 1.44 7.14
N GLN A 39 4.40 1.73 6.29
CA GLN A 39 4.45 2.99 5.57
C GLN A 39 3.24 3.18 4.65
N ALA A 40 2.85 2.16 3.88
CA ALA A 40 1.69 2.20 2.99
C ALA A 40 0.38 2.42 3.75
N ASN A 41 0.19 1.72 4.88
CA ASN A 41 -1.00 1.87 5.72
C ASN A 41 -1.05 3.24 6.42
N LEU A 42 0.09 3.79 6.86
CA LEU A 42 0.14 5.14 7.41
C LEU A 42 -0.15 6.21 6.35
N LEU A 43 0.40 6.06 5.15
CA LEU A 43 0.05 6.92 4.01
C LEU A 43 -1.45 6.86 3.72
N ALA A 44 -2.06 5.67 3.80
CA ALA A 44 -3.50 5.52 3.66
C ALA A 44 -4.27 6.26 4.75
N ALA A 45 -3.88 6.08 6.02
CA ALA A 45 -4.52 6.76 7.15
C ALA A 45 -4.43 8.30 7.01
N VAL A 46 -3.26 8.83 6.66
CA VAL A 46 -3.06 10.27 6.42
C VAL A 46 -3.91 10.76 5.25
N PHE A 47 -3.91 10.02 4.13
CA PHE A 47 -4.74 10.37 2.98
C PHE A 47 -6.22 10.42 3.36
N TYR A 48 -6.73 9.39 4.04
CA TYR A 48 -8.14 9.32 4.41
C TYR A 48 -8.50 10.38 5.45
N LEU A 49 -7.63 10.68 6.41
CA LEU A 49 -7.80 11.81 7.34
C LEU A 49 -7.92 13.14 6.59
N CYS A 50 -7.05 13.39 5.61
CA CYS A 50 -7.14 14.59 4.76
C CYS A 50 -8.46 14.66 3.99
N THR A 51 -9.00 13.52 3.52
CA THR A 51 -10.32 13.48 2.85
C THR A 51 -11.51 13.64 3.80
N LEU A 52 -11.34 13.43 5.11
CA LEU A 52 -12.35 13.74 6.13
C LEU A 52 -12.44 15.25 6.39
N VAL A 53 -11.31 15.94 6.33
CA VAL A 53 -11.22 17.39 6.61
C VAL A 53 -11.44 18.23 5.34
N SER A 54 -11.02 17.74 4.17
CA SER A 54 -11.03 18.51 2.93
C SER A 54 -11.67 17.75 1.75
N PRO A 55 -12.81 18.24 1.22
CA PRO A 55 -13.41 17.68 0.00
C PRO A 55 -12.48 17.76 -1.22
N ARG A 56 -11.55 18.72 -1.23
CA ARG A 56 -10.54 18.85 -2.30
C ARG A 56 -9.54 17.70 -2.32
N ALA A 57 -9.25 17.11 -1.17
CA ALA A 57 -8.43 15.90 -1.09
C ALA A 57 -9.18 14.69 -1.68
N ASP A 58 -10.50 14.60 -1.43
CA ASP A 58 -11.36 13.54 -1.98
C ASP A 58 -11.47 13.58 -3.52
N ALA A 59 -11.26 14.76 -4.14
CA ALA A 59 -11.26 14.89 -5.59
C ALA A 59 -9.99 14.31 -6.27
N ARG A 60 -8.93 13.99 -5.50
CA ARG A 60 -7.64 13.53 -6.04
C ARG A 60 -7.64 12.03 -6.35
N ALA A 61 -8.37 11.63 -7.39
CA ALA A 61 -8.48 10.22 -7.81
C ALA A 61 -7.12 9.53 -8.05
N GLY A 62 -6.12 10.27 -8.58
CA GLY A 62 -4.77 9.73 -8.76
C GLY A 62 -4.04 9.40 -7.45
N LEU A 63 -4.22 10.22 -6.40
CA LEU A 63 -3.62 9.94 -5.09
C LEU A 63 -4.34 8.79 -4.39
N ARG A 64 -5.68 8.74 -4.48
CA ARG A 64 -6.46 7.59 -3.99
C ARG A 64 -6.01 6.30 -4.67
N GLY A 65 -5.82 6.33 -6.00
CA GLY A 65 -5.35 5.18 -6.76
C GLY A 65 -4.00 4.66 -6.27
N ALA A 66 -3.03 5.55 -6.06
CA ALA A 66 -1.71 5.19 -5.51
C ALA A 66 -1.83 4.50 -4.14
N VAL A 67 -2.60 5.09 -3.21
CA VAL A 67 -2.83 4.54 -1.87
C VAL A 67 -3.44 3.13 -1.93
N VAL A 68 -4.48 2.94 -2.76
CA VAL A 68 -5.11 1.63 -2.94
C VAL A 68 -4.10 0.61 -3.45
N VAL A 69 -3.34 0.95 -4.49
CA VAL A 69 -2.33 0.03 -5.04
C VAL A 69 -1.28 -0.34 -4.00
N TYR A 70 -0.75 0.63 -3.25
CA TYR A 70 0.29 0.37 -2.24
C TYR A 70 -0.20 -0.55 -1.13
N VAL A 71 -1.39 -0.28 -0.58
CA VAL A 71 -1.96 -1.07 0.50
C VAL A 71 -2.34 -2.48 0.02
N VAL A 72 -2.94 -2.60 -1.17
CA VAL A 72 -3.34 -3.91 -1.72
C VAL A 72 -2.13 -4.76 -2.04
N VAL A 73 -1.11 -4.21 -2.71
CA VAL A 73 0.11 -4.97 -3.04
C VAL A 73 0.86 -5.35 -1.76
N ALA A 74 0.94 -4.46 -0.76
CA ALA A 74 1.55 -4.78 0.54
C ALA A 74 0.81 -5.94 1.26
N GLY A 75 -0.53 -5.89 1.27
CA GLY A 75 -1.35 -6.97 1.82
C GLY A 75 -1.14 -8.29 1.07
N LEU A 76 -1.13 -8.27 -0.26
CA LEU A 76 -0.92 -9.46 -1.08
C LEU A 76 0.46 -10.09 -0.87
N VAL A 77 1.52 -9.28 -0.92
CA VAL A 77 2.89 -9.76 -0.67
C VAL A 77 2.98 -10.37 0.72
N TRP A 78 2.36 -9.77 1.73
CA TRP A 78 2.38 -10.36 3.05
C TRP A 78 1.65 -11.70 3.11
N ASN A 79 0.40 -11.75 2.63
CA ASN A 79 -0.42 -12.97 2.71
C ASN A 79 0.19 -14.13 1.91
N LEU A 80 0.79 -13.86 0.75
CA LEU A 80 1.29 -14.88 -0.18
C LEU A 80 2.76 -15.26 0.04
N VAL A 81 3.57 -14.36 0.61
CA VAL A 81 5.04 -14.53 0.67
C VAL A 81 5.60 -14.46 2.09
N LEU A 82 4.98 -13.69 2.99
CA LEU A 82 5.58 -13.39 4.30
C LEU A 82 4.82 -13.97 5.50
N THR A 83 3.60 -14.49 5.32
CA THR A 83 2.79 -15.02 6.43
C THR A 83 3.57 -16.01 7.28
N ASP A 84 4.20 -17.01 6.64
CA ASP A 84 4.97 -18.09 7.29
C ASP A 84 6.32 -17.62 7.86
N HIS A 85 6.76 -16.43 7.47
CA HIS A 85 7.98 -15.77 7.97
C HIS A 85 7.68 -14.65 8.97
N SER A 86 6.44 -14.53 9.41
CA SER A 86 5.97 -13.50 10.35
C SER A 86 5.44 -14.12 11.65
N MET A 87 4.98 -13.29 12.60
CA MET A 87 4.28 -13.76 13.80
C MET A 87 2.85 -14.29 13.52
N GLY A 88 2.51 -14.60 12.26
CA GLY A 88 1.18 -15.01 11.84
C GLY A 88 0.12 -13.90 11.97
N TYR A 89 -1.15 -14.30 12.02
CA TYR A 89 -2.31 -13.41 12.09
C TYR A 89 -2.55 -12.83 13.49
N THR A 90 -1.56 -12.13 14.03
CA THR A 90 -1.80 -11.25 15.19
C THR A 90 -2.86 -10.19 14.85
N PRO A 91 -3.56 -9.60 15.84
CA PRO A 91 -4.57 -8.57 15.57
C PRO A 91 -4.06 -7.41 14.70
N ALA A 92 -2.84 -6.93 14.96
CA ALA A 92 -2.23 -5.87 14.16
C ALA A 92 -1.91 -6.33 12.72
N ASN A 93 -1.42 -7.56 12.54
CA ASN A 93 -1.15 -8.09 11.20
C ASN A 93 -2.45 -8.29 10.42
N PHE A 94 -3.50 -8.83 11.05
CA PHE A 94 -4.80 -8.96 10.40
C PHE A 94 -5.36 -7.60 9.97
N LEU A 95 -5.27 -6.58 10.83
CA LEU A 95 -5.72 -5.24 10.50
C LEU A 95 -4.98 -4.66 9.29
N LEU A 96 -3.65 -4.70 9.28
CA LEU A 96 -2.84 -4.05 8.24
C LEU A 96 -2.72 -4.82 6.93
N HIS A 97 -2.85 -6.15 6.96
CA HIS A 97 -2.65 -7.01 5.79
C HIS A 97 -3.95 -7.58 5.22
N VAL A 98 -5.07 -7.48 5.95
CA VAL A 98 -6.37 -7.99 5.48
C VAL A 98 -7.44 -6.90 5.59
N ALA A 99 -7.73 -6.40 6.79
CA ALA A 99 -8.88 -5.52 6.99
C ALA A 99 -8.73 -4.19 6.24
N VAL A 100 -7.60 -3.48 6.42
CA VAL A 100 -7.37 -2.20 5.74
C VAL A 100 -7.34 -2.36 4.21
N PRO A 101 -6.63 -3.33 3.61
CA PRO A 101 -6.72 -3.61 2.17
C PRO A 101 -8.15 -3.78 1.65
N VAL A 102 -9.00 -4.54 2.34
CA VAL A 102 -10.41 -4.72 1.95
C VAL A 102 -11.19 -3.41 2.07
N LEU A 103 -10.99 -2.67 3.16
CA LEU A 103 -11.68 -1.40 3.40
C LEU A 103 -11.31 -0.31 2.39
N VAL A 104 -10.04 -0.18 2.03
CA VAL A 104 -9.60 0.82 1.04
C VAL A 104 -10.14 0.50 -0.36
N VAL A 105 -10.22 -0.78 -0.73
CA VAL A 105 -10.86 -1.21 -1.98
C VAL A 105 -12.34 -0.91 -1.95
N ALA A 106 -13.04 -1.21 -0.85
CA ALA A 106 -14.46 -0.89 -0.69
C ALA A 106 -14.72 0.62 -0.79
N GLU A 107 -13.91 1.46 -0.13
CA GLU A 107 -14.03 2.92 -0.24
C GLU A 107 -13.79 3.40 -1.67
N TRP A 108 -12.76 2.85 -2.34
CA TRP A 108 -12.40 3.21 -3.70
C TRP A 108 -13.49 2.84 -4.73
N LEU A 109 -14.13 1.67 -4.58
CA LEU A 109 -15.24 1.24 -5.43
C LEU A 109 -16.44 2.19 -5.36
N LEU A 110 -16.70 2.76 -4.17
CA LEU A 110 -17.77 3.73 -3.94
C LEU A 110 -17.39 5.16 -4.33
N ALA A 111 -16.11 5.44 -4.51
CA ALA A 111 -15.62 6.76 -4.81
C ALA A 111 -15.75 7.12 -6.31
N ARG A 112 -15.64 8.41 -6.64
CA ARG A 112 -15.40 8.82 -8.03
C ARG A 112 -14.00 8.38 -8.44
N ARG A 113 -13.92 7.47 -9.41
CA ARG A 113 -12.69 6.81 -9.87
C ARG A 113 -12.07 7.46 -11.13
N SER A 114 -12.76 8.42 -11.75
CA SER A 114 -12.31 9.05 -13.00
C SER A 114 -11.20 10.09 -12.79
N GLY A 115 -10.39 10.31 -13.83
CA GLY A 115 -9.34 11.34 -13.83
C GLY A 115 -7.91 10.83 -13.59
N ILE A 116 -7.70 9.51 -13.50
CA ILE A 116 -6.36 8.92 -13.43
C ILE A 116 -5.69 8.99 -14.81
N ARG A 117 -4.53 9.65 -14.89
CA ARG A 117 -3.78 9.83 -16.13
C ARG A 117 -2.89 8.60 -16.41
N TRP A 118 -2.61 8.31 -17.68
CA TRP A 118 -1.86 7.11 -18.11
C TRP A 118 -0.44 7.02 -17.53
N TRP A 119 0.18 8.16 -17.21
CA TRP A 119 1.52 8.23 -16.61
C TRP A 119 1.49 8.10 -15.08
N GLN A 120 0.34 8.21 -14.42
CA GLN A 120 0.27 8.14 -12.96
C GLN A 120 0.68 6.77 -12.42
N PRO A 121 0.24 5.63 -12.98
CA PRO A 121 0.76 4.32 -12.58
C PRO A 121 2.29 4.20 -12.66
N LEU A 122 2.92 4.83 -13.67
CA LEU A 122 4.39 4.88 -13.77
C LEU A 122 4.99 5.73 -12.64
N LEU A 123 4.40 6.89 -12.36
CA LEU A 123 4.86 7.74 -11.26
C LEU A 123 4.70 7.06 -9.90
N TRP A 124 3.68 6.22 -9.72
CA TRP A 124 3.46 5.47 -8.49
C TRP A 124 4.57 4.46 -8.21
N LEU A 125 5.37 4.05 -9.20
CA LEU A 125 6.56 3.24 -8.94
C LEU A 125 7.65 3.99 -8.18
N GLY A 126 7.63 5.32 -8.16
CA GLY A 126 8.65 6.12 -7.49
C GLY A 126 8.76 5.78 -6.00
N TYR A 127 7.64 5.60 -5.31
CA TYR A 127 7.63 5.27 -3.88
C TYR A 127 8.21 3.88 -3.57
N PRO A 128 7.71 2.76 -4.15
CA PRO A 128 8.30 1.44 -3.94
C PRO A 128 9.73 1.33 -4.47
N ALA A 129 10.11 2.07 -5.52
CA ALA A 129 11.49 2.11 -5.99
C ALA A 129 12.44 2.73 -4.95
N VAL A 130 12.07 3.90 -4.39
CA VAL A 130 12.83 4.53 -3.28
C VAL A 130 12.91 3.57 -2.09
N TYR A 131 11.80 2.91 -1.75
CA TYR A 131 11.79 1.93 -0.68
C TYR A 131 12.78 0.78 -0.93
N VAL A 132 12.78 0.18 -2.12
CA VAL A 132 13.71 -0.90 -2.48
C VAL A 132 15.16 -0.43 -2.36
N VAL A 133 15.48 0.77 -2.87
CA VAL A 133 16.83 1.35 -2.75
C VAL A 133 17.24 1.49 -1.29
N VAL A 134 16.37 2.06 -0.44
CA VAL A 134 16.62 2.20 1.00
C VAL A 134 16.77 0.84 1.67
N ALA A 135 15.93 -0.14 1.31
CA ALA A 135 16.01 -1.48 1.87
C ALA A 135 17.34 -2.18 1.53
N LEU A 136 17.78 -2.09 0.26
CA LEU A 136 19.05 -2.67 -0.16
C LEU A 136 20.27 -1.94 0.43
N ALA A 137 20.23 -0.61 0.49
CA ALA A 137 21.35 0.19 0.99
C ALA A 137 21.49 0.13 2.52
N VAL A 138 20.38 0.26 3.25
CA VAL A 138 20.39 0.40 4.71
C VAL A 138 20.13 -0.94 5.39
N LEU A 139 19.11 -1.68 5.00
CA LEU A 139 18.65 -2.84 5.77
C LEU A 139 19.50 -4.08 5.57
N ASN A 140 20.06 -4.27 4.37
CA ASN A 140 20.97 -5.38 4.12
C ASN A 140 22.36 -5.14 4.74
N HIS A 141 22.78 -3.89 4.93
CA HIS A 141 24.10 -3.55 5.47
C HIS A 141 24.09 -3.28 6.99
N ALA A 142 22.95 -2.91 7.59
CA ALA A 142 22.83 -2.59 9.01
C ALA A 142 22.77 -3.82 9.96
N GLY A 143 22.97 -5.04 9.44
CA GLY A 143 23.59 -6.10 10.22
C GLY A 143 22.70 -6.93 11.15
N ARG A 144 21.49 -7.34 10.75
CA ARG A 144 20.76 -8.51 11.31
C ARG A 144 19.52 -8.86 10.46
N ARG A 145 19.74 -9.64 9.40
CA ARG A 145 18.73 -10.19 8.44
C ARG A 145 17.86 -9.13 7.75
N ALA A 146 17.83 -9.15 6.42
CA ALA A 146 16.93 -8.30 5.66
C ALA A 146 15.47 -8.53 6.11
N PRO A 147 14.65 -7.48 6.23
CA PRO A 147 13.22 -7.64 6.56
C PRO A 147 12.45 -8.41 5.48
N TYR A 148 13.03 -8.56 4.29
CA TYR A 148 12.49 -9.34 3.18
C TYR A 148 13.58 -10.26 2.65
N TYR A 149 13.46 -11.56 2.91
CA TYR A 149 14.42 -12.56 2.40
C TYR A 149 14.53 -12.52 0.87
N PHE A 150 13.44 -12.19 0.17
CA PHE A 150 13.38 -12.11 -1.29
C PHE A 150 14.12 -10.88 -1.86
N LEU A 151 14.55 -9.93 -1.02
CA LEU A 151 15.41 -8.79 -1.38
C LEU A 151 16.84 -8.94 -0.85
N ASP A 152 17.19 -10.09 -0.28
CA ASP A 152 18.52 -10.34 0.28
C ASP A 152 19.36 -11.19 -0.67
N PRO A 153 20.46 -10.65 -1.24
CA PRO A 153 21.36 -11.41 -2.10
C PRO A 153 21.99 -12.62 -1.39
N GLN A 154 22.15 -12.58 -0.06
CA GLN A 154 22.68 -13.70 0.72
C GLN A 154 21.66 -14.83 0.90
N SER A 155 20.36 -14.51 0.82
CA SER A 155 19.28 -15.49 0.97
C SER A 155 18.89 -16.14 -0.36
N VAL A 156 18.78 -15.36 -1.45
CA VAL A 156 18.25 -15.85 -2.74
C VAL A 156 19.18 -15.65 -3.94
N GLY A 157 20.32 -14.99 -3.76
CA GLY A 157 21.25 -14.66 -4.84
C GLY A 157 20.88 -13.39 -5.60
N LEU A 158 21.90 -12.70 -6.13
CA LEU A 158 21.73 -11.42 -6.82
C LEU A 158 20.81 -11.48 -8.07
N PRO A 159 20.89 -12.51 -8.95
CA PRO A 159 19.98 -12.61 -10.09
C PRO A 159 18.50 -12.73 -9.67
N THR A 160 18.23 -13.48 -8.60
CA THR A 160 16.88 -13.65 -8.06
C THR A 160 16.36 -12.36 -7.44
N VAL A 161 17.19 -11.60 -6.72
CA VAL A 161 16.81 -10.28 -6.21
C VAL A 161 16.39 -9.35 -7.35
N ALA A 162 17.17 -9.30 -8.44
CA ALA A 162 16.82 -8.48 -9.61
C ALA A 162 15.48 -8.93 -10.24
N ALA A 163 15.26 -10.24 -10.38
CA ALA A 163 14.00 -10.79 -10.88
C ALA A 163 12.81 -10.46 -9.96
N ASN A 164 12.99 -10.54 -8.64
CA ASN A 164 11.95 -10.19 -7.66
C ASN A 164 11.58 -8.71 -7.72
N ILE A 165 12.57 -7.82 -7.88
CA ILE A 165 12.32 -6.38 -8.05
C ILE A 165 11.54 -6.12 -9.35
N ALA A 166 11.92 -6.78 -10.45
CA ALA A 166 11.21 -6.65 -11.71
C ALA A 166 9.76 -7.18 -11.62
N LEU A 167 9.55 -8.32 -10.95
CA LEU A 167 8.23 -8.89 -10.71
C LEU A 167 7.37 -7.97 -9.85
N LEU A 168 7.92 -7.43 -8.75
CA LEU A 168 7.21 -6.47 -7.90
C LEU A 168 6.81 -5.23 -8.70
N ALA A 169 7.73 -4.65 -9.49
CA ALA A 169 7.42 -3.52 -10.37
C ALA A 169 6.29 -3.86 -11.35
N ALA A 170 6.33 -5.04 -11.97
CA ALA A 170 5.26 -5.51 -12.86
C ALA A 170 3.92 -5.64 -12.13
N VAL A 171 3.89 -6.18 -10.91
CA VAL A 171 2.68 -6.27 -10.07
C VAL A 171 2.14 -4.87 -9.74
N PHE A 172 2.98 -3.94 -9.29
CA PHE A 172 2.57 -2.56 -9.04
C PHE A 172 1.97 -1.89 -10.28
N LEU A 173 2.58 -2.08 -11.45
CA LEU A 173 2.07 -1.56 -12.71
C LEU A 173 0.75 -2.22 -13.09
N ALA A 174 0.63 -3.55 -12.98
CA ALA A 174 -0.59 -4.28 -13.30
C ALA A 174 -1.78 -3.78 -12.46
N PHE A 175 -1.60 -3.65 -11.15
CA PHE A 175 -2.61 -3.08 -10.26
C PHE A 175 -2.87 -1.59 -10.58
N GLY A 176 -1.82 -0.82 -10.86
CA GLY A 176 -1.96 0.60 -11.17
C GLY A 176 -2.75 0.87 -12.45
N TYR A 177 -2.44 0.15 -13.53
CA TYR A 177 -3.19 0.19 -14.78
C TYR A 177 -4.59 -0.39 -14.62
N GLY A 178 -4.78 -1.43 -13.81
CA GLY A 178 -6.10 -1.98 -13.49
C GLY A 178 -7.02 -0.96 -12.79
N VAL A 179 -6.52 -0.31 -11.74
CA VAL A 179 -7.22 0.78 -11.03
C VAL A 179 -7.56 1.93 -11.99
N MET A 180 -6.62 2.31 -12.86
CA MET A 180 -6.89 3.34 -13.88
C MET A 180 -7.98 2.92 -14.87
N ALA A 181 -7.93 1.69 -15.40
CA ALA A 181 -8.87 1.18 -16.39
C ALA A 181 -10.30 1.15 -15.82
N LEU A 182 -10.45 0.61 -14.61
CA LEU A 182 -11.73 0.58 -13.88
C LEU A 182 -12.24 1.99 -13.51
N GLY A 183 -11.35 2.98 -13.43
CA GLY A 183 -11.73 4.38 -13.24
C GLY A 183 -12.28 5.06 -14.49
N ARG A 184 -11.86 4.62 -15.68
CA ARG A 184 -12.35 5.16 -16.96
C ARG A 184 -13.78 4.72 -17.26
N THR A 185 -14.14 3.48 -16.94
CA THR A 185 -15.50 2.95 -17.15
C THR A 185 -16.56 3.62 -16.28
N SER A 186 -16.13 4.28 -15.19
CA SER A 186 -17.02 5.01 -14.27
C SER A 186 -17.18 6.49 -14.64
N ALA A 187 -16.59 6.96 -15.74
CA ALA A 187 -16.78 8.33 -16.22
C ALA A 187 -18.07 8.42 -17.04
N PRO A 188 -18.94 9.44 -16.82
CA PRO A 188 -20.10 9.64 -17.68
C PRO A 188 -19.65 9.84 -19.13
N PRO A 189 -20.40 9.33 -20.13
CA PRO A 189 -20.05 9.47 -21.53
C PRO A 189 -19.84 10.96 -21.84
N ARG A 190 -18.70 11.31 -22.44
CA ARG A 190 -18.54 12.65 -23.00
C ARG A 190 -19.56 12.76 -24.13
N LEU A 191 -20.57 13.60 -23.95
CA LEU A 191 -21.39 14.06 -25.07
C LEU A 191 -20.41 14.71 -26.07
N ARG A 192 -20.08 13.98 -27.14
CA ARG A 192 -19.40 14.55 -28.30
C ARG A 192 -20.34 15.62 -28.84
N SER A 193 -19.98 16.87 -28.62
CA SER A 193 -20.58 18.01 -29.29
C SER A 193 -19.75 18.28 -30.54
N GLY A 194 -20.37 18.17 -31.72
CA GLY A 194 -19.83 18.58 -33.02
C GLY A 194 -18.94 17.58 -33.69
#